data_AF-A0A5B9W3Q1-F1
#
_entry.id   AF-A0A5B9W3Q1-F1
#
_cell.length_a   1.000
_cell.length_b   1.000
_cell.length_c   1.000
_cell.angle_alpha   90.00
_cell.angle_beta   90.00
_cell.angle_gamma   90.00
#
_symmetry.space_group_name_H-M   'P 1'
#
loop_
_entity.id
_entity.type
_entity.pdbx_description
1 polymer ?
#
loop_
_entity_poly.entity_id
_entity_poly.type
_entity_poly.pdbx_seq_one_letter_code
_entity_poly.pdbx_strand_id
1 'polypeptide(L)'
;MSATHRRPSRFARLLVLAAAACVAPTAAHTAPAPPAAEDRDRDLGSIDGILDRLYGAISGPAGPRDWDAFRTLFAPGARLIPTVRRPGEPAAARVLTPDEFVEASAPRLKEEGFFEREVARRVDRFGAMAHVFSTYESRHAKDDAKPFSRGINSIQLLDDGRRWWVVTIFWDAERAGTTIPPEYLPRQE
;
A
#
# COMPACT_ATOMS: atom_id res chain seq x y z
N MET A 1 30.53 61.38 65.02
CA MET A 1 29.09 61.41 65.33
C MET A 1 28.30 61.14 64.05
N SER A 2 27.41 60.14 64.12
CA SER A 2 26.26 59.81 63.27
C SER A 2 26.38 59.57 61.76
N ALA A 3 25.92 58.37 61.40
CA ALA A 3 25.64 57.83 60.09
C ALA A 3 24.33 58.36 59.48
N THR A 4 24.17 58.24 58.15
CA THR A 4 23.02 57.63 57.40
C THR A 4 23.14 57.97 55.89
N HIS A 5 23.30 56.99 54.99
CA HIS A 5 22.29 56.20 54.28
C HIS A 5 21.60 56.91 53.09
N ARG A 6 21.88 56.44 51.85
CA ARG A 6 20.91 55.91 50.85
C ARG A 6 21.48 55.97 49.42
N ARG A 7 21.58 54.79 48.78
CA ARG A 7 21.47 54.58 47.32
C ARG A 7 19.97 54.40 46.99
N PRO A 8 19.44 54.66 45.78
CA PRO A 8 19.61 53.79 44.59
C PRO A 8 19.57 54.62 43.27
N SER A 9 19.51 54.17 42.02
CA SER A 9 19.61 52.90 41.28
C SER A 9 19.87 53.33 39.81
N ARG A 10 20.63 52.53 39.07
CA ARG A 10 20.96 52.77 37.64
C ARG A 10 19.77 52.37 36.77
N PHE A 11 19.23 53.29 35.97
CA PHE A 11 18.32 52.97 34.89
C PHE A 11 19.11 52.49 33.66
N ALA A 12 19.09 51.18 33.42
CA ALA A 12 19.51 50.59 32.15
C ALA A 12 18.29 50.53 31.21
N ARG A 13 18.38 51.21 30.07
CA ARG A 13 17.39 51.13 28.98
C ARG A 13 17.51 49.77 28.28
N LEU A 14 16.49 48.94 28.44
CA LEU A 14 16.31 47.68 27.72
C LEU A 14 15.79 48.00 26.30
N LEU A 15 16.58 47.70 25.28
CA LEU A 15 16.18 47.81 23.87
C LEU A 15 15.67 46.42 23.44
N VAL A 16 14.36 46.27 23.33
CA VAL A 16 13.71 45.05 22.83
C VAL A 16 13.70 45.12 21.31
N LEU A 17 14.56 44.33 20.64
CA LEU A 17 14.39 44.03 19.22
C LEU A 17 13.37 42.89 19.08
N ALA A 18 12.19 43.21 18.56
CA ALA A 18 11.21 42.21 18.14
C ALA A 18 11.68 41.56 16.84
N ALA A 19 12.05 40.27 16.90
CA ALA A 19 12.28 39.45 15.72
C ALA A 19 10.91 39.01 15.16
N ALA A 20 10.54 39.54 13.99
CA ALA A 20 9.37 39.09 13.26
C ALA A 20 9.63 37.67 12.70
N ALA A 21 8.93 36.67 13.23
CA ALA A 21 8.94 35.32 12.68
C ALA A 21 8.08 35.29 11.41
N CYS A 22 8.72 35.17 10.24
CA CYS A 22 8.03 34.86 8.98
C CYS A 22 7.55 33.40 9.02
N VAL A 23 6.27 33.18 9.31
CA VAL A 23 5.64 31.88 9.11
C VAL A 23 5.25 31.78 7.64
N ALA A 24 5.99 30.97 6.87
CA ALA A 24 5.60 30.64 5.49
C ALA A 24 4.41 29.67 5.52
N PRO A 25 3.37 29.85 4.68
CA PRO A 25 2.25 28.93 4.62
C PRO A 25 2.71 27.59 4.05
N THR A 26 2.50 26.51 4.79
CA THR A 26 2.68 25.15 4.29
C THR A 26 1.60 24.89 3.25
N ALA A 27 1.99 24.80 1.98
CA ALA A 27 1.09 24.37 0.92
C ALA A 27 0.68 22.92 1.19
N ALA A 28 -0.56 22.70 1.63
CA ALA A 28 -1.14 21.38 1.71
C ALA A 28 -1.14 20.77 0.31
N HIS A 29 -0.36 19.71 0.10
CA HIS A 29 -0.48 18.88 -1.10
C HIS A 29 -1.86 18.21 -1.04
N THR A 30 -2.83 18.78 -1.74
CA THR A 30 -4.10 18.12 -2.02
C THR A 30 -3.79 16.92 -2.91
N ALA A 31 -3.95 15.71 -2.37
CA ALA A 31 -3.88 14.50 -3.17
C ALA A 31 -4.91 14.59 -4.32
N PRO A 32 -4.56 14.15 -5.54
CA PRO A 32 -5.49 14.18 -6.66
C PRO A 32 -6.75 13.36 -6.33
N ALA A 33 -7.91 13.88 -6.73
CA ALA A 33 -9.17 13.20 -6.55
C ALA A 33 -9.17 11.84 -7.28
N PRO A 34 -9.84 10.80 -6.72
CA PRO A 34 -9.92 9.51 -7.37
C PRO A 34 -10.64 9.62 -8.73
N PRO A 35 -10.23 8.83 -9.74
CA PRO A 35 -10.79 8.91 -11.09
C PRO A 35 -12.28 8.56 -11.14
N ALA A 36 -12.97 9.11 -12.14
CA ALA A 36 -14.40 8.93 -12.39
C ALA A 36 -14.75 7.45 -12.68
N ALA A 37 -15.98 7.03 -12.37
CA ALA A 37 -16.42 5.64 -12.45
C ALA A 37 -16.25 5.00 -13.85
N GLU A 38 -16.48 5.74 -14.93
CA GLU A 38 -16.28 5.27 -16.31
C GLU A 38 -14.81 5.04 -16.69
N ASP A 39 -13.89 5.64 -15.93
CA ASP A 39 -12.45 5.40 -16.06
C ASP A 39 -12.01 4.22 -15.17
N ARG A 40 -12.86 3.77 -14.24
CA ARG A 40 -12.62 2.57 -13.39
C ARG A 40 -12.95 1.28 -14.12
N ASP A 41 -13.97 1.28 -14.98
CA ASP A 41 -14.40 0.10 -15.74
C ASP A 41 -13.62 -0.14 -17.03
N ARG A 42 -12.97 0.88 -17.60
CA ARG A 42 -12.30 0.84 -18.91
C ARG A 42 -11.08 -0.10 -18.98
N ASP A 43 -10.71 -0.70 -17.87
CA ASP A 43 -9.44 -1.39 -17.66
C ASP A 43 -9.62 -2.87 -17.27
N LEU A 44 -10.84 -3.37 -17.17
CA LEU A 44 -11.09 -4.73 -16.66
C LEU A 44 -11.20 -5.77 -17.79
N GLY A 45 -11.09 -5.35 -19.05
CA GLY A 45 -11.13 -6.23 -20.23
C GLY A 45 -9.83 -6.98 -20.53
N SER A 46 -8.74 -6.68 -19.81
CA SER A 46 -7.43 -7.32 -19.97
C SER A 46 -6.90 -7.85 -18.63
N ILE A 47 -5.97 -8.82 -18.70
CA ILE A 47 -5.25 -9.30 -17.51
C ILE A 47 -4.42 -8.16 -16.91
N ASP A 48 -3.78 -7.35 -17.74
CA ASP A 48 -2.95 -6.23 -17.31
C ASP A 48 -3.76 -5.23 -16.48
N GLY A 49 -4.92 -4.83 -17.01
CA GLY A 49 -5.72 -3.82 -16.36
C GLY A 49 -6.41 -4.30 -15.09
N ILE A 50 -6.87 -5.57 -15.00
CA ILE A 50 -7.36 -6.08 -13.71
C ILE A 50 -6.24 -6.19 -12.66
N LEU A 51 -5.02 -6.53 -13.06
CA LEU A 51 -3.87 -6.57 -12.14
C LEU A 51 -3.48 -5.17 -11.67
N ASP A 52 -3.43 -4.20 -12.58
CA ASP A 52 -3.16 -2.80 -12.24
C ASP A 52 -4.20 -2.26 -11.25
N ARG A 53 -5.48 -2.60 -11.44
CA ARG A 53 -6.56 -2.26 -10.51
C ARG A 53 -6.43 -2.97 -9.17
N LEU A 54 -6.07 -4.24 -9.18
CA LEU A 54 -5.87 -5.03 -7.96
C LEU A 54 -4.75 -4.46 -7.10
N TYR A 55 -3.57 -4.20 -7.67
CA TYR A 55 -2.43 -3.60 -6.96
C TYR A 55 -2.72 -2.16 -6.55
N GLY A 56 -3.37 -1.38 -7.43
CA GLY A 56 -3.76 0.00 -7.17
C GLY A 56 -4.76 0.14 -6.02
N ALA A 57 -5.71 -0.78 -5.89
CA ALA A 57 -6.77 -0.69 -4.88
C ALA A 57 -6.26 -0.74 -3.42
N ILE A 58 -5.13 -1.43 -3.18
CA ILE A 58 -4.51 -1.50 -1.86
C ILE A 58 -3.36 -0.50 -1.69
N SER A 59 -2.87 0.09 -2.79
CA SER A 59 -1.71 0.97 -2.81
C SER A 59 -2.05 2.45 -2.65
N GLY A 60 -1.38 3.12 -1.72
CA GLY A 60 -1.54 4.54 -1.48
C GLY A 60 -0.85 5.02 -0.21
N PRO A 61 -0.83 6.35 0.03
CA PRO A 61 -0.41 6.90 1.32
C PRO A 61 -1.32 6.39 2.45
N ALA A 62 -0.94 6.67 3.70
CA ALA A 62 -1.79 6.39 4.86
C ALA A 62 -3.17 7.03 4.66
N GLY A 63 -4.23 6.24 4.75
CA GLY A 63 -5.59 6.74 4.57
C GLY A 63 -6.59 5.68 4.11
N PRO A 64 -7.87 6.05 3.96
CA PRO A 64 -8.88 5.13 3.46
C PRO A 64 -8.55 4.67 2.04
N ARG A 65 -8.96 3.44 1.71
CA ARG A 65 -9.00 2.95 0.33
C ARG A 65 -10.43 2.98 -0.18
N ASP A 66 -10.60 2.96 -1.50
CA ASP A 66 -11.90 2.76 -2.13
C ASP A 66 -12.24 1.26 -2.10
N TRP A 67 -12.78 0.81 -0.96
CA TRP A 67 -13.12 -0.60 -0.74
C TRP A 67 -14.29 -1.08 -1.59
N ASP A 68 -15.15 -0.17 -2.02
CA ASP A 68 -16.25 -0.53 -2.92
C ASP A 68 -15.70 -0.83 -4.31
N ALA A 69 -14.77 -0.01 -4.82
CA ALA A 69 -14.04 -0.32 -6.04
C ALA A 69 -13.25 -1.64 -5.92
N PHE A 70 -12.56 -1.88 -4.81
CA PHE A 70 -11.86 -3.15 -4.55
C PHE A 70 -12.79 -4.36 -4.69
N ARG A 71 -13.97 -4.33 -4.06
CA ARG A 71 -14.94 -5.43 -4.11
C ARG A 71 -15.41 -5.75 -5.53
N THR A 72 -15.51 -4.74 -6.41
CA THR A 72 -15.93 -4.96 -7.81
C THR A 72 -14.95 -5.79 -8.62
N LEU A 73 -13.73 -6.03 -8.14
CA LEU A 73 -12.72 -6.83 -8.84
C LEU A 73 -12.94 -8.34 -8.72
N PHE A 74 -13.73 -8.78 -7.73
CA PHE A 74 -13.82 -10.18 -7.33
C PHE A 74 -15.07 -10.86 -7.85
N ALA A 75 -14.92 -12.10 -8.32
CA ALA A 75 -16.05 -12.97 -8.66
C ALA A 75 -16.82 -13.36 -7.38
N PRO A 76 -18.12 -13.70 -7.48
CA PRO A 76 -18.85 -14.31 -6.37
C PRO A 76 -18.11 -15.56 -5.84
N GLY A 77 -17.89 -15.61 -4.53
CA GLY A 77 -17.19 -16.72 -3.89
C GLY A 77 -15.65 -16.63 -3.94
N ALA A 78 -15.08 -15.53 -4.43
CA ALA A 78 -13.63 -15.37 -4.49
C ALA A 78 -12.95 -15.43 -3.11
N ARG A 79 -11.67 -15.83 -3.08
CA ARG A 79 -10.89 -15.95 -1.83
C ARG A 79 -9.52 -15.31 -1.91
N LEU A 80 -9.15 -14.65 -0.82
CA LEU A 80 -7.80 -14.18 -0.54
C LEU A 80 -7.21 -15.08 0.54
N ILE A 81 -6.06 -15.68 0.26
CA ILE A 81 -5.50 -16.74 1.05
C ILE A 81 -4.03 -16.39 1.37
N PRO A 82 -3.73 -15.69 2.47
CA PRO A 82 -2.35 -15.59 2.93
C PRO A 82 -1.85 -16.93 3.48
N THR A 83 -0.59 -17.26 3.17
CA THR A 83 0.15 -18.28 3.92
C THR A 83 0.53 -17.72 5.29
N VAL A 84 0.10 -18.40 6.36
CA VAL A 84 0.46 -18.10 7.74
C VAL A 84 1.50 -19.10 8.21
N ARG A 85 2.55 -18.60 8.87
CA ARG A 85 3.59 -19.43 9.50
C ARG A 85 3.82 -18.96 10.92
N ARG A 86 3.65 -19.86 11.89
CA ARG A 86 4.01 -19.64 13.29
C ARG A 86 5.26 -20.45 13.63
N PRO A 87 6.14 -19.96 14.52
CA PRO A 87 7.31 -20.72 14.94
C PRO A 87 6.92 -22.11 15.45
N GLY A 88 7.52 -23.16 14.88
CA GLY A 88 7.26 -24.54 15.28
C GLY A 88 5.97 -25.17 14.73
N GLU A 89 5.15 -24.43 13.99
CA GLU A 89 3.94 -24.95 13.36
C GLU A 89 4.12 -25.17 11.85
N PRO A 90 3.40 -26.13 11.25
CA PRO A 90 3.28 -26.24 9.80
C PRO A 90 2.74 -24.95 9.17
N ALA A 91 3.02 -24.75 7.89
CA ALA A 91 2.37 -23.70 7.11
C ALA A 91 0.86 -23.90 7.11
N ALA A 92 0.10 -22.82 7.23
CA ALA A 92 -1.36 -22.85 7.16
C ALA A 92 -1.87 -21.85 6.12
N ALA A 93 -2.93 -22.22 5.41
CA ALA A 93 -3.67 -21.30 4.58
C ALA A 93 -4.75 -20.62 5.43
N ARG A 94 -4.71 -19.30 5.55
CA ARG A 94 -5.82 -18.53 6.13
C ARG A 94 -6.76 -18.14 5.00
N VAL A 95 -8.00 -18.61 5.02
CA VAL A 95 -8.97 -18.31 3.95
C VAL A 95 -9.77 -17.07 4.33
N LEU A 96 -9.83 -16.09 3.44
CA LEU A 96 -10.59 -14.85 3.60
C LEU A 96 -11.48 -14.61 2.38
N THR A 97 -12.67 -14.10 2.63
CA THR A 97 -13.46 -13.36 1.64
C THR A 97 -12.83 -11.98 1.37
N PRO A 98 -13.22 -11.29 0.28
CA PRO A 98 -12.83 -9.89 0.08
C PRO A 98 -13.18 -8.99 1.27
N ASP A 99 -14.34 -9.19 1.89
CA ASP A 99 -14.76 -8.40 3.05
C ASP A 99 -13.90 -8.66 4.29
N GLU A 100 -13.63 -9.93 4.61
CA GLU A 100 -12.75 -10.27 5.74
C GLU A 100 -11.31 -9.78 5.52
N PHE A 101 -10.85 -9.72 4.25
CA PHE A 101 -9.57 -9.09 3.92
C PHE A 101 -9.60 -7.59 4.17
N VAL A 102 -10.67 -6.89 3.76
CA VAL A 102 -10.87 -5.46 4.03
C VAL A 102 -10.85 -5.20 5.53
N GLU A 103 -11.62 -5.95 6.31
CA GLU A 103 -11.67 -5.81 7.77
C GLU A 103 -10.30 -6.00 8.42
N ALA A 104 -9.53 -7.00 7.96
CA ALA A 104 -8.20 -7.29 8.48
C ALA A 104 -7.14 -6.24 8.08
N SER A 105 -7.29 -5.63 6.90
CA SER A 105 -6.23 -4.78 6.31
C SER A 105 -6.48 -3.29 6.48
N ALA A 106 -7.74 -2.86 6.50
CA ALA A 106 -8.11 -1.45 6.51
C ALA A 106 -7.55 -0.63 7.69
N PRO A 107 -7.50 -1.14 8.95
CA PRO A 107 -6.91 -0.38 10.05
C PRO A 107 -5.46 0.02 9.78
N ARG A 108 -4.65 -0.94 9.33
CA ARG A 108 -3.24 -0.71 9.04
C ARG A 108 -3.02 0.23 7.86
N LEU A 109 -3.75 0.04 6.76
CA LEU A 109 -3.62 0.88 5.56
C LEU A 109 -4.08 2.32 5.77
N LYS A 110 -4.91 2.55 6.80
CA LYS A 110 -5.31 3.89 7.23
C LYS A 110 -4.19 4.62 7.99
N GLU A 111 -3.39 3.89 8.75
CA GLU A 111 -2.32 4.42 9.60
C GLU A 111 -0.98 4.53 8.86
N GLU A 112 -0.70 3.59 7.97
CA GLU A 112 0.58 3.45 7.28
C GLU A 112 0.43 3.62 5.77
N GLY A 113 1.42 4.29 5.16
CA GLY A 113 1.60 4.21 3.72
C GLY A 113 1.92 2.77 3.30
N PHE A 114 1.31 2.35 2.20
CA PHE A 114 1.50 1.01 1.67
C PHE A 114 1.40 1.08 0.15
N PHE A 115 2.49 0.75 -0.53
CA PHE A 115 2.57 0.72 -1.98
C PHE A 115 3.07 -0.66 -2.38
N GLU A 116 2.20 -1.43 -3.00
CA GLU A 116 2.54 -2.73 -3.57
C GLU A 116 2.45 -2.66 -5.09
N ARG A 117 3.47 -3.21 -5.76
CA ARG A 117 3.50 -3.29 -7.23
C ARG A 117 3.97 -4.65 -7.68
N GLU A 118 3.46 -5.09 -8.83
CA GLU A 118 4.06 -6.18 -9.60
C GLU A 118 5.42 -5.76 -10.16
N VAL A 119 6.39 -6.67 -10.11
CA VAL A 119 7.71 -6.48 -10.74
C VAL A 119 8.03 -7.54 -11.79
N ALA A 120 7.42 -8.72 -11.70
CA ALA A 120 7.53 -9.77 -12.70
C ALA A 120 6.29 -10.67 -12.64
N ARG A 121 5.93 -11.31 -13.74
CA ARG A 121 4.87 -12.32 -13.75
C ARG A 121 5.09 -13.40 -14.79
N ARG A 122 4.49 -14.57 -14.55
CA ARG A 122 4.19 -15.59 -15.56
C ARG A 122 2.69 -15.73 -15.70
N VAL A 123 2.21 -15.84 -16.94
CA VAL A 123 0.78 -16.01 -17.25
C VAL A 123 0.59 -17.31 -18.02
N ASP A 124 -0.25 -18.20 -17.51
CA ASP A 124 -0.72 -19.39 -18.20
C ASP A 124 -2.25 -19.26 -18.39
N ARG A 125 -2.75 -19.45 -19.61
CA ARG A 125 -4.17 -19.24 -19.97
C ARG A 125 -4.76 -20.48 -20.65
N PHE A 126 -6.00 -20.82 -20.32
CA PHE A 126 -6.79 -21.82 -21.04
C PHE A 126 -8.27 -21.45 -21.04
N GLY A 127 -8.88 -21.29 -22.21
CA GLY A 127 -10.28 -20.87 -22.34
C GLY A 127 -10.56 -19.56 -21.59
N ALA A 128 -11.57 -19.60 -20.71
CA ALA A 128 -12.02 -18.49 -19.89
C ALA A 128 -11.21 -18.30 -18.59
N MET A 129 -10.16 -19.08 -18.34
CA MET A 129 -9.34 -18.94 -17.12
C MET A 129 -7.91 -18.50 -17.43
N ALA A 130 -7.34 -17.75 -16.51
CA ALA A 130 -5.91 -17.47 -16.48
C ALA A 130 -5.35 -17.67 -15.07
N HIS A 131 -4.11 -18.15 -15.01
CA HIS A 131 -3.29 -18.13 -13.80
C HIS A 131 -2.16 -17.13 -13.99
N VAL A 132 -2.01 -16.23 -13.03
CA VAL A 132 -0.93 -15.26 -12.98
C VAL A 132 -0.10 -15.52 -11.73
N PHE A 133 1.15 -15.91 -11.92
CA PHE A 133 2.12 -16.04 -10.85
C PHE A 133 2.94 -14.75 -10.80
N SER A 134 2.51 -13.83 -9.95
CA SER A 134 2.92 -12.42 -9.94
C SER A 134 3.82 -12.10 -8.75
N THR A 135 5.07 -11.74 -9.02
CA THR A 135 6.04 -11.31 -8.01
C THR A 135 5.80 -9.85 -7.67
N TYR A 136 5.65 -9.55 -6.38
CA TYR A 136 5.40 -8.21 -5.88
C TYR A 136 6.52 -7.67 -4.99
N GLU A 137 6.55 -6.35 -4.86
CA GLU A 137 7.30 -5.61 -3.85
C GLU A 137 6.38 -4.64 -3.12
N SER A 138 6.47 -4.59 -1.79
CA SER A 138 5.72 -3.66 -0.93
C SER A 138 6.65 -2.66 -0.24
N ARG A 139 6.28 -1.37 -0.25
CA ARG A 139 7.02 -0.21 0.30
C ARG A 139 6.10 0.66 1.15
N HIS A 140 6.65 1.43 2.09
CA HIS A 140 5.86 2.37 2.89
C HIS A 140 5.65 3.69 2.14
N ALA A 141 6.65 4.13 1.39
CA ALA A 141 6.58 5.23 0.44
C ALA A 141 6.98 4.77 -0.96
N LYS A 142 6.42 5.42 -1.99
CA LYS A 142 6.64 5.03 -3.41
C LYS A 142 8.12 5.10 -3.81
N ASP A 143 8.87 6.00 -3.20
CA ASP A 143 10.26 6.32 -3.45
C ASP A 143 11.24 5.69 -2.43
N ASP A 144 10.76 4.84 -1.51
CA ASP A 144 11.62 4.06 -0.62
C ASP A 144 12.65 3.30 -1.47
N ALA A 145 13.93 3.35 -1.08
CA ALA A 145 14.99 2.71 -1.86
C ALA A 145 14.85 1.18 -1.90
N LYS A 146 14.42 0.55 -0.79
CA LYS A 146 14.24 -0.90 -0.68
C LYS A 146 12.82 -1.25 -0.24
N PRO A 147 12.25 -2.35 -0.76
CA PRO A 147 10.96 -2.83 -0.28
C PRO A 147 11.10 -3.40 1.12
N PHE A 148 10.08 -3.25 1.95
CA PHE A 148 10.04 -3.89 3.27
C PHE A 148 9.51 -5.33 3.18
N SER A 149 8.80 -5.66 2.10
CA SER A 149 8.29 -7.00 1.83
C SER A 149 8.31 -7.32 0.33
N ARG A 150 8.48 -8.60 0.02
CA ARG A 150 8.42 -9.16 -1.33
C ARG A 150 7.78 -10.53 -1.24
N GLY A 151 7.12 -10.96 -2.30
CA GLY A 151 6.51 -12.28 -2.36
C GLY A 151 5.93 -12.57 -3.71
N ILE A 152 5.13 -13.63 -3.78
CA ILE A 152 4.43 -14.01 -5.01
C ILE A 152 2.95 -14.20 -4.71
N ASN A 153 2.12 -13.54 -5.51
CA ASN A 153 0.69 -13.78 -5.60
C ASN A 153 0.43 -14.83 -6.69
N SER A 154 -0.20 -15.95 -6.31
CA SER A 154 -0.80 -16.92 -7.21
C SER A 154 -2.25 -16.51 -7.45
N ILE A 155 -2.50 -15.84 -8.57
CA ILE A 155 -3.78 -15.20 -8.89
C ILE A 155 -4.50 -16.02 -9.95
N GLN A 156 -5.71 -16.46 -9.65
CA GLN A 156 -6.61 -17.10 -10.61
C GLN A 156 -7.65 -16.09 -11.08
N LEU A 157 -7.81 -16.00 -12.39
CA LEU A 157 -8.72 -15.06 -13.04
C LEU A 157 -9.76 -15.80 -13.90
N LEU A 158 -10.95 -15.23 -13.99
CA LEU A 158 -12.06 -15.65 -14.86
C LEU A 158 -12.38 -14.54 -15.85
N ASP A 159 -12.44 -14.88 -17.14
CA ASP A 159 -12.97 -14.05 -18.23
C ASP A 159 -14.42 -14.44 -18.50
N ASP A 160 -15.38 -13.57 -18.19
CA ASP A 160 -16.81 -13.82 -18.44
C ASP A 160 -17.26 -13.47 -19.88
N GLY A 161 -16.30 -13.11 -20.74
CA GLY A 161 -16.54 -12.65 -22.11
C GLY A 161 -16.75 -11.13 -22.22
N ARG A 162 -16.81 -10.41 -21.09
CA ARG A 162 -16.92 -8.94 -21.03
C ARG A 162 -15.77 -8.31 -20.27
N ARG A 163 -15.32 -8.98 -19.20
CA ARG A 163 -14.22 -8.54 -18.35
C ARG A 163 -13.61 -9.71 -17.59
N TRP A 164 -12.46 -9.44 -16.99
CA TRP A 164 -11.83 -10.32 -16.02
C TRP A 164 -12.38 -10.11 -14.61
N TRP A 165 -12.29 -11.17 -13.83
CA TRP A 165 -12.63 -11.24 -12.41
C TRP A 165 -11.54 -11.99 -11.66
N VAL A 166 -11.25 -11.56 -10.43
CA VAL A 166 -10.40 -12.32 -9.52
C VAL A 166 -11.21 -13.43 -8.87
N VAL A 167 -10.73 -14.68 -8.98
CA VAL A 167 -11.34 -15.87 -8.36
C VAL A 167 -10.59 -16.24 -7.07
N THR A 168 -9.26 -16.30 -7.12
CA THR A 168 -8.43 -16.64 -5.96
C THR A 168 -7.16 -15.83 -5.99
N ILE A 169 -6.70 -15.37 -4.83
CA ILE A 169 -5.33 -14.90 -4.63
C ILE A 169 -4.76 -15.73 -3.49
N PHE A 170 -3.76 -16.58 -3.75
CA PHE A 170 -3.03 -17.32 -2.74
C PHE A 170 -1.58 -16.84 -2.74
N TRP A 171 -1.01 -16.47 -1.59
CA TRP A 171 0.34 -15.90 -1.56
C TRP A 171 1.19 -16.39 -0.41
N ASP A 172 2.51 -16.32 -0.62
CA ASP A 172 3.55 -16.44 0.41
C ASP A 172 4.56 -15.31 0.18
N ALA A 173 5.30 -14.97 1.24
CA ALA A 173 6.28 -13.88 1.24
C ALA A 173 7.70 -14.41 1.47
N GLU A 174 8.68 -13.64 0.99
CA GLU A 174 10.09 -13.87 1.31
C GLU A 174 10.34 -13.82 2.82
N ARG A 175 11.28 -14.64 3.28
CA ARG A 175 11.80 -14.68 4.66
C ARG A 175 13.14 -15.39 4.66
N ALA A 176 13.82 -15.40 5.80
CA ALA A 176 15.04 -16.20 5.96
C ALA A 176 14.79 -17.67 5.55
N GLY A 177 15.58 -18.17 4.60
CA GLY A 177 15.45 -19.53 4.06
C GLY A 177 14.32 -19.74 3.03
N THR A 178 13.58 -18.70 2.65
CA THR A 178 12.61 -18.77 1.54
C THR A 178 12.70 -17.47 0.74
N THR A 179 13.43 -17.52 -0.37
CA THR A 179 13.63 -16.40 -1.30
C THR A 179 12.90 -16.65 -2.60
N ILE A 180 12.51 -15.59 -3.32
CA ILE A 180 11.92 -15.69 -4.65
C ILE A 180 12.96 -16.31 -5.60
N PRO A 181 12.63 -17.41 -6.30
CA PRO A 181 13.52 -17.99 -7.30
C PRO A 181 13.88 -17.01 -8.43
N PRO A 182 15.11 -17.04 -8.97
CA PRO A 182 15.57 -16.09 -9.99
C PRO A 182 14.68 -15.98 -11.23
N GLU A 183 14.05 -17.08 -11.64
CA GLU A 183 13.14 -17.13 -12.79
C GLU A 183 11.84 -16.31 -12.60
N TYR A 184 11.51 -15.94 -11.36
CA TYR A 184 10.37 -15.09 -11.03
C TYR A 184 10.79 -13.66 -10.67
N LEU A 185 12.01 -13.26 -11.04
CA LEU A 185 12.51 -11.90 -10.89
C LEU A 185 12.51 -11.17 -12.24
N PRO A 186 12.49 -9.82 -12.24
CA PRO A 186 12.73 -9.06 -13.45
C PRO A 186 14.03 -9.51 -14.10
N ARG A 187 14.04 -9.67 -15.43
CA ARG A 187 15.28 -9.91 -16.16
C ARG A 187 16.18 -8.70 -15.97
N GLN A 188 17.43 -8.93 -15.55
CA GLN A 188 18.45 -7.90 -15.59
C GLN A 188 18.84 -7.72 -17.06
N GLU A 189 18.64 -6.50 -17.58
CA GLU A 189 19.14 -6.09 -18.90
C GLU A 189 20.66 -5.92 -18.90
#